data_AF-A0A8J2Y2X6-F1
#
_entry.id   AF-A0A8J2Y2X6-F1
#
_cell.length_a   1.000
_cell.length_b   1.000
_cell.length_c   1.000
_cell.angle_alpha   90.00
_cell.angle_beta   90.00
_cell.angle_gamma   90.00
#
_symmetry.space_group_name_H-M   'P 1'
#
loop_
_entity.id
_entity.type
_entity.pdbx_description
1 polymer ?
#
loop_
_entity_poly.entity_id
_entity_poly.type
_entity_poly.pdbx_seq_one_letter_code
_entity_poly.pdbx_strand_id
1 'polypeptide(L)'
;MEWFLIGGGLIVLVAIWFLFGGKGQDESAILADVESTLASLSPEQRDRVTALTADGRKIEAINYLREDKGVDLAVAKRIVDGSTPSL
;
A
#
# COMPACT_ATOMS: atom_id res chain seq x y z
N MET A 1 12.92 37.43 -1.90
CA MET A 1 13.37 36.38 -2.84
C MET A 1 13.59 35.09 -2.04
N GLU A 2 12.52 34.46 -1.55
CA GLU A 2 12.61 33.37 -0.57
C GLU A 2 11.82 32.11 -0.98
N TRP A 3 11.39 32.03 -2.24
CA TRP A 3 10.62 30.88 -2.76
C TRP A 3 11.49 29.64 -3.08
N PHE A 4 12.82 29.78 -3.15
CA PHE A 4 13.73 28.71 -3.58
C PHE A 4 14.13 27.73 -2.46
N LEU A 5 14.00 28.10 -1.18
CA LEU A 5 14.32 27.20 -0.06
C LEU A 5 13.25 26.12 0.17
N ILE A 6 11.99 26.45 -0.11
CA ILE A 6 10.86 25.50 0.03
C ILE A 6 10.87 24.48 -1.13
N GLY A 7 11.25 24.91 -2.34
CA GLY A 7 11.37 24.03 -3.50
C GLY A 7 12.48 23.00 -3.37
N GLY A 8 13.66 23.40 -2.89
CA GLY A 8 14.82 22.50 -2.74
C GLY A 8 14.61 21.41 -1.70
N GLY A 9 14.03 21.75 -0.54
CA GLY A 9 13.76 20.77 0.52
C GLY A 9 12.69 19.75 0.12
N LEU A 10 11.64 20.19 -0.57
CA LEU A 10 10.55 19.31 -0.99
C LEU A 10 10.99 18.36 -2.11
N ILE A 11 11.83 18.83 -3.04
CA ILE A 11 12.43 17.98 -4.09
C ILE A 11 13.33 16.90 -3.48
N VAL A 12 14.13 17.24 -2.46
CA VAL A 12 14.99 16.26 -1.78
C VAL A 12 14.17 15.24 -1.00
N LEU A 13 13.10 15.65 -0.32
CA LEU A 13 12.21 14.73 0.39
C LEU A 13 11.49 13.77 -0.57
N VAL A 14 11.03 14.28 -1.73
CA VAL A 14 10.44 13.44 -2.80
C VAL A 14 11.50 12.50 -3.40
N ALA A 15 12.73 12.96 -3.61
CA ALA A 15 13.82 12.14 -4.14
C ALA A 15 14.26 11.05 -3.16
N ILE A 16 14.26 11.33 -1.85
CA ILE A 16 14.52 10.33 -0.80
C ILE A 16 13.40 9.28 -0.79
N TRP A 17 12.15 9.72 -0.91
CA TRP A 17 11.01 8.82 -1.06
C TRP A 17 11.14 7.93 -2.29
N PHE A 18 11.63 8.49 -3.40
CA PHE A 18 11.86 7.79 -4.67
C PHE A 18 13.05 6.82 -4.63
N LEU A 19 14.11 7.11 -3.84
CA LEU A 19 15.27 6.23 -3.68
C LEU A 19 15.03 5.07 -2.69
N PHE A 20 14.10 5.23 -1.75
CA PHE A 20 13.69 4.16 -0.82
C PHE A 20 12.54 3.30 -1.36
N GLY A 21 11.71 3.81 -2.27
CA GLY A 21 10.56 3.12 -2.81
C GLY A 21 10.89 2.29 -4.05
N GLY A 22 11.20 1.00 -3.87
CA GLY A 22 11.15 0.03 -4.96
C GLY A 22 12.49 -0.62 -5.29
N LYS A 23 13.00 -1.46 -4.37
CA LYS A 23 13.71 -2.65 -4.84
C LYS A 23 12.62 -3.64 -5.26
N GLY A 24 12.66 -4.06 -6.53
CA GLY A 24 11.73 -5.06 -7.06
C GLY A 24 11.73 -6.28 -6.14
N GLN A 25 10.69 -6.39 -5.31
CA GLN A 25 10.45 -7.59 -4.53
C GLN A 25 10.05 -8.67 -5.51
N ASP A 26 10.68 -9.83 -5.39
CA ASP A 26 10.30 -11.02 -6.12
C ASP A 26 8.79 -11.22 -5.98
N GLU A 27 8.08 -11.27 -7.12
CA GLU A 27 6.62 -11.33 -7.14
C GLU A 27 6.08 -12.52 -6.33
N SER A 28 6.84 -13.62 -6.29
CA SER A 28 6.56 -14.79 -5.43
C SER A 28 6.61 -14.46 -3.94
N ALA A 29 7.56 -13.63 -3.49
CA ALA A 29 7.65 -13.19 -2.10
C ALA A 29 6.49 -12.26 -1.73
N ILE A 30 6.07 -11.39 -2.66
CA ILE A 30 4.89 -10.56 -2.47
C ILE A 30 3.64 -11.43 -2.32
N LEU A 31 3.45 -12.41 -3.21
CA LEU A 31 2.27 -13.28 -3.14
C LEU A 31 2.23 -14.11 -1.85
N ALA A 32 3.38 -14.61 -1.39
CA ALA A 32 3.47 -15.31 -0.11
C ALA A 32 3.11 -14.41 1.07
N ASP A 33 3.56 -13.15 1.07
CA ASP A 33 3.24 -12.19 2.13
C ASP A 33 1.78 -11.72 2.06
N VAL A 34 1.22 -11.59 0.85
CA VAL A 34 -0.22 -11.37 0.63
C VAL A 34 -1.03 -12.50 1.26
N GLU A 35 -0.68 -13.76 0.98
CA GLU A 35 -1.40 -14.92 1.53
C GLU A 35 -1.27 -15.00 3.06
N SER A 36 -0.07 -14.76 3.60
CA SER A 36 0.16 -14.71 5.06
C SER A 36 -0.64 -13.58 5.72
N THR A 37 -0.63 -12.40 5.12
CA THR A 37 -1.39 -11.24 5.59
C THR A 37 -2.87 -11.56 5.59
N LEU A 38 -3.41 -12.03 4.45
CA LEU A 38 -4.81 -12.43 4.34
C LEU A 38 -5.16 -13.49 5.39
N ALA A 39 -4.35 -14.53 5.56
CA ALA A 39 -4.53 -15.57 6.57
C ALA A 39 -4.57 -15.02 8.00
N SER A 40 -3.78 -13.98 8.29
CA SER A 40 -3.77 -13.31 9.60
C SER A 40 -4.95 -12.36 9.84
N LEU A 41 -5.61 -11.88 8.78
CA LEU A 41 -6.79 -11.02 8.89
C LEU A 41 -8.01 -11.83 9.35
N SER A 42 -8.74 -11.28 10.32
CA SER A 42 -10.05 -11.84 10.67
C SER A 42 -11.06 -11.65 9.52
N PRO A 43 -12.15 -12.45 9.48
CA PRO A 43 -13.20 -12.30 8.46
C PRO A 43 -13.73 -10.87 8.38
N GLU A 44 -14.01 -10.23 9.51
CA GLU A 44 -14.48 -8.84 9.58
C GLU A 44 -13.48 -7.84 8.97
N GLN A 45 -12.18 -8.06 9.18
CA GLN A 45 -11.15 -7.21 8.61
C GLN A 45 -11.07 -7.36 7.08
N ARG A 46 -11.24 -8.59 6.57
CA ARG A 46 -11.28 -8.86 5.12
C ARG A 46 -12.52 -8.25 4.48
N ASP A 47 -13.67 -8.36 5.11
CA ASP A 47 -14.92 -7.73 4.66
C ASP A 47 -14.76 -6.20 4.62
N ARG A 48 -14.14 -5.60 5.64
CA ARG A 48 -13.89 -4.16 5.66
C ARG A 48 -12.96 -3.71 4.53
N VAL A 49 -11.86 -4.43 4.28
CA VAL A 49 -10.95 -4.13 3.16
C VAL A 49 -11.66 -4.27 1.82
N THR A 50 -12.49 -5.30 1.67
CA THR A 50 -13.31 -5.53 0.47
C THR A 50 -14.32 -4.39 0.26
N ALA A 51 -15.03 -3.99 1.31
CA ALA A 51 -16.00 -2.90 1.27
C ALA A 51 -15.35 -1.55 0.90
N LEU A 52 -14.22 -1.22 1.53
CA LEU A 52 -13.45 -0.01 1.18
C LEU A 52 -12.96 -0.03 -0.27
N THR A 53 -12.56 -1.21 -0.75
CA THR A 53 -12.08 -1.36 -2.13
C THR A 53 -13.22 -1.25 -3.14
N ALA A 54 -14.38 -1.85 -2.86
CA ALA A 54 -15.58 -1.78 -3.68
C ALA A 54 -16.14 -0.36 -3.77
N ASP A 55 -16.02 0.43 -2.69
CA ASP A 55 -16.41 1.85 -2.63
C ASP A 55 -15.40 2.78 -3.35
N GLY A 56 -14.36 2.23 -3.98
CA GLY A 56 -13.31 2.98 -4.67
C GLY A 56 -12.30 3.65 -3.72
N ARG A 57 -12.41 3.44 -2.41
CA ARG A 57 -11.56 4.01 -1.35
C ARG A 57 -10.28 3.20 -1.15
N LYS A 58 -9.58 2.91 -2.25
CA LYS A 58 -8.38 2.07 -2.28
C LYS A 58 -7.25 2.57 -1.38
N ILE A 59 -7.03 3.89 -1.32
CA ILE A 59 -5.99 4.49 -0.47
C ILE A 59 -6.27 4.21 1.01
N GLU A 60 -7.54 4.23 1.41
CA GLU A 60 -7.93 3.99 2.79
C GLU A 60 -7.84 2.50 3.16
N ALA A 61 -8.15 1.61 2.21
CA ALA A 61 -7.90 0.18 2.37
C ALA A 61 -6.41 -0.13 2.51
N ILE A 62 -5.55 0.52 1.70
CA ILE A 62 -4.09 0.39 1.80
C ILE A 62 -3.59 0.94 3.15
N ASN A 63 -4.04 2.11 3.57
CA ASN A 63 -3.64 2.69 4.86
C ASN A 63 -4.07 1.79 6.03
N TYR A 64 -5.29 1.25 5.99
CA TYR A 64 -5.76 0.31 7.00
C TYR A 64 -4.83 -0.91 7.13
N LEU A 65 -4.39 -1.51 6.01
CA LEU A 65 -3.46 -2.64 6.02
C LEU A 65 -2.05 -2.23 6.50
N ARG A 66 -1.57 -1.04 6.14
CA ARG A 66 -0.23 -0.58 6.52
C ARG A 66 -0.15 -0.16 7.98
N GLU A 67 -1.17 0.54 8.50
CA GLU A 67 -1.16 1.08 9.86
C GLU A 67 -1.54 0.02 10.91
N ASP A 68 -2.52 -0.84 10.62
CA ASP A 68 -2.96 -1.88 11.57
C ASP A 68 -1.99 -3.07 11.62
N LYS A 69 -1.37 -3.41 10.48
CA LYS A 69 -0.59 -4.65 10.33
C LYS A 69 0.90 -4.43 10.00
N GLY A 70 1.32 -3.19 9.73
CA GLY A 70 2.72 -2.92 9.35
C GLY A 70 3.10 -3.52 8.00
N VAL A 71 2.12 -3.82 7.14
CA VAL A 71 2.32 -4.49 5.85
C VAL A 71 3.02 -3.54 4.87
N ASP A 72 3.89 -4.09 4.01
CA ASP A 72 4.56 -3.29 3.00
C ASP A 72 3.56 -2.69 2.00
N LEU A 73 3.89 -1.52 1.44
CA LEU A 73 3.06 -0.84 0.47
C LEU A 73 2.74 -1.72 -0.75
N ALA A 74 3.72 -2.50 -1.22
CA ALA A 74 3.53 -3.36 -2.39
C ALA A 74 2.53 -4.49 -2.12
N VAL A 75 2.58 -5.08 -0.92
CA VAL A 75 1.68 -6.17 -0.48
C VAL A 75 0.28 -5.62 -0.22
N ALA A 76 0.16 -4.49 0.48
CA ALA A 76 -1.12 -3.82 0.71
C ALA A 76 -1.80 -3.42 -0.61
N LYS A 77 -1.02 -2.84 -1.54
CA LYS A 77 -1.50 -2.53 -2.89
C LYS A 77 -1.94 -3.79 -3.62
N ARG A 78 -1.20 -4.90 -3.51
CA ARG A 78 -1.56 -6.16 -4.18
C ARG A 78 -2.84 -6.78 -3.63
N ILE A 79 -3.08 -6.70 -2.32
CA ILE A 79 -4.35 -7.13 -1.69
C ILE A 79 -5.52 -6.32 -2.24
N VAL A 80 -5.39 -4.99 -2.27
CA VAL A 80 -6.44 -4.08 -2.73
C VAL A 80 -6.65 -4.16 -4.24
N ASP A 81 -5.58 -4.29 -5.03
CA ASP A 81 -5.67 -4.48 -6.48
C ASP A 81 -6.21 -5.86 -6.85
N GLY A 82 -5.90 -6.90 -6.06
CA GLY A 82 -6.37 -8.27 -6.26
C GLY A 82 -7.85 -8.48 -5.89
N SER A 83 -8.50 -7.51 -5.24
CA SER A 83 -9.89 -7.61 -4.80
C SER A 83 -10.93 -7.45 -5.93
N THR A 84 -10.51 -7.25 -7.18
CA THR A 84 -11.38 -7.37 -8.38
C THR A 84 -10.54 -7.46 -9.66
N PRO A 85 -10.38 -8.64 -10.28
CA PRO A 85 -10.79 -8.78 -11.66
C PRO A 85 -12.32 -8.81 -11.67
N SER A 86 -12.92 -7.84 -12.36
CA SER A 86 -14.33 -7.85 -12.75
C SER A 86 -14.79 -9.24 -13.19
N LEU A 87 -16.00 -9.60 -12.71
CA LEU A 87 -16.88 -10.70 -13.11
C LEU A 87 -16.61 -11.32 -14.49
#